data_AF-A0A645BPN8-F1
#
_entry.id   AF-A0A645BPN8-F1
#
_cell.length_a   1.000
_cell.length_b   1.000
_cell.length_c   1.000
_cell.angle_alpha   90.00
_cell.angle_beta   90.00
_cell.angle_gamma   90.00
#
_symmetry.space_group_name_H-M   'P 1'
#
loop_
_entity.id
_entity.type
_entity.pdbx_description
1 polymer ?
#
loop_
_entity_poly.entity_id
_entity_poly.type
_entity_poly.pdbx_seq_one_letter_code
_entity_poly.pdbx_strand_id
1 'polypeptide(L)'
;MAIAFNLPFAYVVGAVISGGLFGDQCSPISDTTILSSTGASCNHIVHVQTQLPYGLTVGISAAIGFLFGGLTGLYALSILITAVILACALLIFSKITSKQEVIA
;
A
#
# COMPACT_ATOMS: atom_id res chain seq x y z
N MET A 1 -4.11 14.65 18.05
CA MET A 1 -2.63 14.49 18.04
C MET A 1 -1.93 15.41 17.04
N ALA A 2 -2.31 15.48 15.75
CA ALA A 2 -1.60 16.28 14.75
C ALA A 2 -1.32 17.74 15.16
N ILE A 3 -2.33 18.44 15.69
CA ILE A 3 -2.23 19.83 16.17
C ILE A 3 -1.26 19.94 17.36
N ALA A 4 -1.27 18.98 18.27
CA ALA A 4 -0.40 18.97 19.44
C ALA A 4 1.09 18.79 19.08
N PHE A 5 1.38 18.07 17.99
CA PHE A 5 2.73 17.85 17.49
C PHE A 5 3.16 18.84 16.39
N ASN A 6 2.33 19.85 16.09
CA ASN A 6 2.57 20.79 14.99
C ASN A 6 2.87 20.10 13.64
N LEU A 7 2.21 18.96 13.37
CA LEU A 7 2.38 18.20 12.14
C LEU A 7 1.43 18.71 11.04
N PRO A 8 1.83 18.67 9.75
CA PRO A 8 0.94 19.09 8.67
C PRO A 8 -0.29 18.16 8.58
N PHE A 9 -1.48 18.74 8.67
CA PHE A 9 -2.74 18.00 8.77
C PHE A 9 -3.00 17.08 7.58
N ALA A 10 -2.67 17.55 6.37
CA ALA A 10 -2.86 16.79 5.14
C ALA A 10 -2.13 15.43 5.15
N TYR A 11 -0.89 15.39 5.67
CA TYR A 11 -0.13 14.15 5.75
C TYR A 11 -0.69 13.20 6.80
N VAL A 12 -1.13 13.71 7.95
CA VAL A 12 -1.69 12.85 9.00
C VAL A 12 -3.00 12.23 8.55
N VAL A 13 -3.89 13.03 7.96
CA VAL A 13 -5.17 12.52 7.43
C VAL A 13 -4.92 11.53 6.30
N GLY A 14 -4.04 11.87 5.34
CA GLY A 14 -3.67 10.98 4.25
C GLY A 14 -3.11 9.65 4.77
N ALA A 15 -2.15 9.68 5.69
CA ALA A 15 -1.53 8.49 6.25
C ALA A 15 -2.53 7.58 6.98
N VAL A 16 -3.45 8.15 7.76
CA VAL A 16 -4.48 7.38 8.49
C VAL A 16 -5.48 6.75 7.52
N ILE A 17 -5.97 7.50 6.53
CA ILE A 17 -6.91 6.98 5.53
C ILE A 17 -6.23 5.89 4.69
N SER A 18 -5.02 6.13 4.20
CA SER A 18 -4.27 5.15 3.41
C SER A 18 -3.95 3.89 4.22
N GLY A 19 -3.59 4.03 5.50
CA GLY A 19 -3.34 2.89 6.39
C GLY A 19 -4.60 2.06 6.66
N GLY A 20 -5.74 2.72 6.87
CA GLY A 20 -7.04 2.05 7.01
C GLY A 20 -7.44 1.29 5.75
N LEU A 21 -7.27 1.90 4.56
CA LEU A 21 -7.55 1.25 3.29
C LEU A 21 -6.65 0.03 3.04
N PHE A 22 -5.36 0.14 3.33
CA PHE A 22 -4.43 -0.98 3.26
C PHE A 22 -4.86 -2.14 4.16
N GLY A 23 -5.23 -1.83 5.42
CA GLY A 23 -5.69 -2.83 6.38
C GLY A 23 -6.98 -3.51 5.95
N ASP A 24 -7.93 -2.74 5.41
CA ASP A 24 -9.21 -3.25 4.91
C ASP A 24 -9.01 -4.32 3.83
N GLN A 25 -8.16 -4.05 2.83
CA GLN A 25 -7.93 -4.97 1.70
C GLN A 25 -7.12 -6.20 2.09
N CYS A 26 -6.13 -6.05 2.98
CA CYS A 26 -5.22 -7.14 3.32
C CYS A 26 -5.71 -8.00 4.49
N SER A 27 -6.78 -7.62 5.18
CA SER A 27 -7.25 -8.33 6.37
C SER A 27 -8.21 -9.47 6.02
N PRO A 28 -7.97 -10.71 6.51
CA PRO A 28 -8.84 -11.87 6.28
C PRO A 28 -10.16 -11.83 7.07
N ILE A 29 -10.39 -10.77 7.85
CA ILE A 29 -11.64 -10.58 8.60
C ILE A 29 -12.43 -9.38 8.11
N SER A 30 -11.93 -8.63 7.12
CA SER A 30 -12.66 -7.47 6.63
C SER A 30 -13.87 -7.88 5.78
N ASP A 31 -15.00 -7.21 5.99
CA ASP A 31 -16.24 -7.41 5.23
C ASP A 31 -16.01 -7.22 3.72
N THR A 32 -15.20 -6.23 3.33
CA THR A 32 -14.87 -5.98 1.92
C THR A 32 -14.07 -7.13 1.32
N THR A 33 -13.12 -7.71 2.06
CA THR A 33 -12.31 -8.86 1.64
C THR A 33 -13.14 -10.13 1.54
N ILE A 34 -14.07 -10.35 2.49
CA ILE A 34 -15.02 -11.47 2.46
C ILE A 34 -15.93 -11.35 1.24
N LEU A 35 -16.53 -10.18 1.02
CA LEU A 35 -17.41 -9.94 -0.13
C LEU A 35 -16.66 -10.06 -1.47
N SER A 36 -15.44 -9.52 -1.57
CA SER A 36 -14.62 -9.57 -2.79
C SER A 36 -14.22 -11.00 -3.14
N SER A 37 -13.79 -11.80 -2.16
CA SER A 37 -13.44 -13.21 -2.37
C SER A 37 -14.64 -14.07 -2.79
N THR A 38 -15.82 -13.81 -2.19
CA THR A 38 -17.08 -14.47 -2.52
C THR A 38 -17.53 -14.12 -3.93
N GLY A 39 -17.48 -12.83 -4.30
CA GLY A 39 -17.79 -12.36 -5.65
C GLY A 39 -16.84 -12.91 -6.73
N ALA A 40 -15.58 -13.17 -6.37
CA ALA A 40 -14.60 -13.81 -7.24
C ALA A 40 -14.69 -15.35 -7.26
N SER A 41 -15.62 -15.96 -6.49
CA SER A 41 -15.80 -17.41 -6.38
C SER A 41 -14.51 -18.17 -6.07
N CYS A 42 -13.63 -17.58 -5.26
CA CYS A 42 -12.31 -18.11 -4.91
C CYS A 42 -12.19 -18.38 -3.41
N ASN A 43 -11.21 -19.19 -3.02
CA ASN A 43 -10.94 -19.45 -1.61
C ASN A 43 -10.49 -18.14 -0.93
N HIS A 44 -11.16 -17.78 0.17
CA HIS A 44 -10.93 -16.54 0.90
C HIS A 44 -9.47 -16.36 1.35
N ILE A 45 -8.84 -17.41 1.86
CA ILE A 45 -7.45 -17.35 2.32
C ILE A 45 -6.50 -17.17 1.13
N VAL A 46 -6.75 -17.84 0.01
CA VAL A 46 -5.95 -17.67 -1.22
C VAL A 46 -6.10 -16.25 -1.76
N HIS A 47 -7.30 -15.67 -1.70
CA HIS A 47 -7.54 -14.29 -2.07
C HIS A 47 -6.67 -13.32 -1.24
N VAL A 48 -6.69 -13.47 0.10
CA VAL A 48 -5.87 -12.63 0.99
C VAL A 48 -4.37 -12.84 0.76
N GLN A 49 -3.93 -14.09 0.62
CA GLN A 49 -2.53 -14.43 0.39
C GLN A 49 -1.99 -13.83 -0.91
N THR A 50 -2.81 -13.78 -1.96
CA THR A 50 -2.42 -13.14 -3.22
C THR A 50 -2.45 -11.62 -3.14
N GLN A 51 -3.30 -11.02 -2.31
CA GLN A 51 -3.34 -9.56 -2.09
C GLN A 51 -2.16 -9.04 -1.24
N LEU A 52 -1.75 -9.77 -0.20
CA LEU A 52 -0.73 -9.33 0.76
C LEU A 52 0.57 -8.81 0.11
N PRO A 53 1.17 -9.50 -0.88
CA PRO A 53 2.37 -9.00 -1.56
C PRO A 53 2.18 -7.64 -2.24
N TYR A 54 1.05 -7.43 -2.92
CA TYR A 54 0.74 -6.15 -3.57
C TYR A 54 0.44 -5.07 -2.54
N GLY A 55 -0.38 -5.39 -1.54
CA GLY A 55 -0.73 -4.48 -0.46
C GLY A 55 0.49 -4.01 0.32
N LEU A 56 1.41 -4.90 0.69
CA LEU A 56 2.65 -4.55 1.37
C LEU A 56 3.55 -3.66 0.50
N THR A 57 3.63 -3.94 -0.80
CA THR A 57 4.41 -3.12 -1.73
C THR A 57 3.92 -1.68 -1.76
N VAL A 58 2.59 -1.49 -1.88
CA VAL A 58 1.96 -0.17 -1.86
C VAL A 58 2.09 0.49 -0.47
N GLY A 59 1.80 -0.26 0.59
CA GLY A 59 1.83 0.21 1.97
C GLY A 59 3.21 0.70 2.41
N ILE A 60 4.27 -0.05 2.08
CA ILE A 60 5.65 0.36 2.38
C ILE A 60 6.05 1.59 1.56
N SER A 61 5.71 1.62 0.27
CA SER A 61 5.99 2.78 -0.60
C SER A 61 5.34 4.05 -0.07
N ALA A 62 4.06 3.96 0.32
CA ALA A 62 3.30 5.07 0.91
C ALA A 62 3.87 5.48 2.27
N ALA A 63 4.25 4.54 3.13
CA ALA A 63 4.85 4.83 4.43
C ALA A 63 6.14 5.66 4.31
N ILE A 64 7.02 5.29 3.38
CA ILE A 64 8.25 6.05 3.09
C ILE A 64 7.90 7.46 2.58
N GLY A 65 6.92 7.56 1.68
CA GLY A 65 6.44 8.82 1.14
C GLY A 65 5.90 9.79 2.20
N PHE A 66 5.03 9.30 3.08
CA PHE A 66 4.47 10.09 4.17
C PHE A 66 5.51 10.50 5.21
N LEU A 67 6.46 9.61 5.55
CA LEU A 67 7.57 9.96 6.43
C LEU A 67 8.44 11.07 5.83
N PHE A 68 8.82 10.94 4.56
CA PHE A 68 9.62 11.96 3.88
C PHE A 68 8.87 13.30 3.78
N GLY A 69 7.60 13.28 3.36
CA GLY A 69 6.77 14.48 3.24
C GLY A 69 6.53 15.17 4.59
N GLY A 70 6.28 14.39 5.64
CA GLY A 70 6.09 14.90 6.99
C GLY A 70 7.35 15.55 7.58
N LEU A 71 8.54 15.02 7.28
CA LEU A 71 9.81 15.57 7.77
C LEU A 71 10.29 16.80 6.99
N THR A 72 10.08 16.84 5.67
CA THR A 72 10.61 17.90 4.80
C THR A 72 9.62 19.04 4.56
N GLY A 73 8.31 18.78 4.69
CA GLY A 73 7.26 19.75 4.34
C GLY A 73 7.09 19.99 2.82
N LEU A 74 7.84 19.27 1.97
CA LEU A 74 7.82 19.45 0.51
C LEU A 74 6.78 18.55 -0.17
N TYR A 75 5.53 19.04 -0.27
CA TYR A 75 4.39 18.28 -0.80
C TYR A 75 4.58 17.68 -2.19
N ALA A 76 5.05 18.47 -3.15
CA ALA A 76 5.23 17.99 -4.52
C ALA A 76 6.31 16.89 -4.59
N LEU A 77 7.39 17.07 -3.82
CA LEU A 77 8.53 16.15 -3.84
C LEU A 77 8.18 14.82 -3.17
N SER A 78 7.42 14.83 -2.07
CA SER A 78 6.96 13.59 -1.42
C SER A 78 6.07 12.76 -2.33
N ILE A 79 5.18 13.39 -3.09
CA ILE A 79 4.32 12.70 -4.06
C ILE A 79 5.18 12.07 -5.16
N LEU A 80 6.13 12.83 -5.72
CA LEU A 80 7.03 12.34 -6.76
C LEU A 80 7.86 11.14 -6.28
N ILE A 81 8.45 11.23 -5.08
CA ILE A 81 9.25 10.16 -4.49
C ILE A 81 8.40 8.90 -4.28
N THR A 82 7.18 9.06 -3.74
CA THR A 82 6.27 7.93 -3.55
C THR A 82 5.93 7.24 -4.87
N ALA A 83 5.65 8.03 -5.92
CA ALA A 83 5.35 7.52 -7.24
C ALA A 83 6.54 6.77 -7.86
N VAL A 84 7.76 7.32 -7.74
CA VAL A 84 8.99 6.68 -8.23
C VAL A 84 9.28 5.38 -7.48
N ILE A 85 9.19 5.37 -6.15
CA ILE A 85 9.39 4.18 -5.33
C ILE A 85 8.38 3.09 -5.70
N LEU A 86 7.10 3.45 -5.81
CA LEU A 86 6.05 2.50 -6.18
C LEU A 86 6.28 1.93 -7.59
N ALA A 87 6.60 2.79 -8.58
CA ALA A 87 6.88 2.35 -9.94
C ALA A 87 8.08 1.40 -9.98
N CYS A 88 9.19 1.74 -9.31
CA CYS A 88 10.36 0.87 -9.20
C CYS A 88 10.01 -0.47 -8.54
N ALA A 89 9.26 -0.45 -7.44
CA ALA A 89 8.86 -1.67 -6.74
C ALA A 89 7.97 -2.58 -7.60
N LEU A 90 7.01 -2.02 -8.34
CA LEU A 90 6.16 -2.75 -9.26
C LEU A 90 6.93 -3.34 -10.44
N LEU A 91 7.90 -2.59 -11.01
CA LEU A 91 8.75 -3.10 -12.09
C LEU A 91 9.65 -4.25 -11.63
N ILE A 92 10.18 -4.16 -10.40
CA ILE A 92 10.96 -5.25 -9.80
C ILE A 92 10.06 -6.46 -9.57
N PHE A 93 8.88 -6.27 -8.99
CA PHE A 93 7.92 -7.34 -8.73
C PHE A 93 7.50 -8.04 -10.02
N SER A 94 7.17 -7.29 -11.07
CA SER A 94 6.84 -7.81 -12.40
C SER A 94 7.99 -8.64 -13.00
N LYS A 95 9.24 -8.17 -12.89
CA LYS A 95 10.41 -8.92 -13.36
C LYS A 95 10.63 -10.22 -12.59
N ILE A 96 10.41 -10.22 -11.27
CA ILE A 96 10.58 -11.42 -10.45
C ILE A 96 9.52 -12.46 -10.81
N THR A 97 8.26 -12.06 -10.92
CA THR A 97 7.16 -12.95 -11.30
C THR A 97 7.37 -13.53 -12.71
N SER A 98 7.72 -12.70 -13.69
CA SER A 98 8.01 -13.16 -15.05
C SER A 98 9.21 -14.13 -15.10
N LYS A 99 10.23 -13.91 -14.26
CA LYS A 99 11.38 -14.82 -14.19
C LYS A 99 11.02 -16.16 -13.56
N GLN A 100 10.08 -16.21 -12.62
CA GLN A 100 9.57 -17.47 -12.07
C GLN A 100 8.78 -18.27 -13.10
N GLU A 101 7.95 -17.64 -13.92
CA GLU A 101 7.21 -18.32 -15.01
C GLU A 101 8.14 -18.92 -16.08
N VAL A 102 9.32 -18.33 -16.30
CA VAL A 102 10.30 -18.85 -17.28
C VAL A 102 11.10 -20.04 -16.73
N ILE A 103 11.16 -20.22 -15.41
CA ILE A 103 11.97 -21.28 -14.75
C ILE A 103 11.10 -22.48 -14.32
N ALA A 104 9.78 -22.31 -14.19
CA ALA A 104 8.82 -23.36 -13.87
C ALA A 104 8.40 -24.17 -15.11
#